data_AF-A0AAJ5CS01-F1
#
_entry.id   AF-A0AAJ5CS01-F1
#
_cell.length_a   1.000
_cell.length_b   1.000
_cell.length_c   1.000
_cell.angle_alpha   90.00
_cell.angle_beta   90.00
_cell.angle_gamma   90.00
#
_symmetry.space_group_name_H-M   'P 1'
#
loop_
_entity.id
_entity.type
_entity.pdbx_description
1 polymer ?
#
loop_
_entity_poly.entity_id
_entity_poly.type
_entity_poly.pdbx_seq_one_letter_code
_entity_poly.pdbx_strand_id
1 'polypeptide(L)'
;MEHNQIIPTKPIQDDKLKKEIENFKFFVQYGNFKDINDYKNGDISYNPNVPSYSEKYQLRNDDYNVQQLRKRYDIPTKQAPKMLLKGDGDLKGSSVGSKELEFTFVENKKENIYFSDSINFKPTE
;
A
#
# COMPACT_ATOMS: atom_id res chain seq x y z
N MET A 1 -19.12 3.78 -6.35
CA MET A 1 -18.88 2.33 -6.50
C MET A 1 -20.20 1.65 -6.21
N GLU A 2 -20.67 0.80 -7.09
CA GLU A 2 -21.93 0.06 -6.92
C GLU A 2 -21.69 -1.40 -7.32
N HIS A 3 -22.23 -2.35 -6.56
CA HIS A 3 -22.08 -3.79 -6.84
C HIS A 3 -20.61 -4.23 -7.09
N ASN A 4 -19.65 -3.67 -6.32
CA ASN A 4 -18.20 -3.91 -6.47
C ASN A 4 -17.60 -3.47 -7.82
N GLN A 5 -18.25 -2.54 -8.52
CA GLN A 5 -17.80 -1.94 -9.77
C GLN A 5 -17.50 -0.44 -9.59
N ILE A 6 -16.46 0.03 -10.28
CA ILE A 6 -16.11 1.46 -10.33
C ILE A 6 -16.79 2.04 -11.57
N ILE A 7 -17.72 2.98 -11.33
CA ILE A 7 -18.53 3.61 -12.38
C ILE A 7 -18.13 5.09 -12.44
N PRO A 8 -17.57 5.57 -13.57
CA PRO A 8 -17.32 7.00 -13.76
C PRO A 8 -18.62 7.80 -13.66
N THR A 9 -18.64 8.84 -12.82
CA THR A 9 -19.81 9.74 -12.68
C THR A 9 -19.83 10.86 -13.72
N LYS A 10 -18.75 11.01 -14.49
CA LYS A 10 -18.60 11.98 -15.57
C LYS A 10 -18.09 11.27 -16.83
N PRO A 11 -18.39 11.79 -18.03
CA PRO A 11 -17.91 11.21 -19.28
C PRO A 11 -16.38 11.27 -19.37
N ILE A 12 -15.80 10.22 -19.94
CA ILE A 12 -14.37 10.09 -20.22
C ILE A 12 -14.23 9.85 -21.72
N GLN A 13 -13.51 10.73 -22.41
CA GLN A 13 -13.35 10.66 -23.87
C GLN A 13 -12.35 9.58 -24.31
N ASP A 14 -11.34 9.31 -23.49
CA ASP A 14 -10.34 8.29 -23.75
C ASP A 14 -10.84 6.92 -23.27
N ASP A 15 -11.13 6.02 -24.22
CA ASP A 15 -11.59 4.66 -23.95
C ASP A 15 -10.58 3.82 -23.17
N LYS A 16 -9.28 4.04 -23.36
CA LYS A 16 -8.23 3.34 -22.62
C LYS A 16 -8.27 3.76 -21.15
N LEU A 17 -8.34 5.06 -20.89
CA LEU A 17 -8.48 5.60 -19.54
C LEU A 17 -9.76 5.13 -18.85
N LYS A 18 -10.89 5.14 -19.59
CA LYS A 18 -12.16 4.64 -19.08
C LYS A 18 -12.06 3.19 -18.63
N LYS A 19 -11.47 2.32 -19.47
CA LYS A 19 -11.25 0.91 -19.12
C LYS A 19 -10.28 0.73 -17.96
N GLU A 20 -9.26 1.57 -17.84
CA GLU A 20 -8.33 1.52 -16.71
C GLU A 20 -9.05 1.81 -15.39
N ILE A 21 -9.94 2.80 -15.37
CA ILE A 21 -10.76 3.15 -14.20
C ILE A 21 -11.76 2.05 -13.86
N GLU A 22 -12.50 1.54 -14.86
CA GLU A 22 -13.51 0.49 -14.65
C GLU A 22 -12.90 -0.83 -14.15
N ASN A 23 -11.69 -1.16 -14.62
CA ASN A 23 -10.96 -2.37 -14.21
C ASN A 23 -10.05 -2.17 -12.99
N PHE A 24 -9.98 -0.95 -12.44
CA PHE A 24 -9.12 -0.67 -11.31
C PHE A 24 -9.47 -1.55 -10.11
N LYS A 25 -8.43 -2.03 -9.42
CA LYS A 25 -8.55 -2.78 -8.17
C LYS A 25 -7.70 -2.12 -7.10
N PHE A 26 -8.31 -1.82 -5.96
CA PHE A 26 -7.59 -1.42 -4.76
C PHE A 26 -6.76 -2.58 -4.25
N PHE A 27 -5.63 -2.29 -3.61
CA PHE A 27 -4.71 -3.33 -3.15
C PHE A 27 -5.34 -4.27 -2.12
N VAL A 28 -6.20 -3.75 -1.23
CA VAL A 28 -7.03 -4.58 -0.33
C VAL A 28 -7.81 -5.69 -1.05
N GLN A 29 -8.18 -5.50 -2.33
CA GLN A 29 -8.98 -6.47 -3.06
C GLN A 29 -8.17 -7.67 -3.58
N TYR A 30 -6.83 -7.63 -3.50
CA TYR A 30 -5.98 -8.70 -4.02
C TYR A 30 -4.69 -8.97 -3.24
N GLY A 31 -4.29 -8.08 -2.33
CA GLY A 31 -3.16 -8.25 -1.43
C GLY A 31 -3.45 -9.31 -0.38
N ASN A 32 -2.43 -10.08 -0.01
CA ASN A 32 -2.53 -11.12 0.99
C ASN A 32 -1.21 -11.23 1.75
N PHE A 33 -1.25 -11.07 3.07
CA PHE A 33 -0.07 -11.08 3.93
C PHE A 33 0.01 -12.37 4.74
N LYS A 34 1.23 -12.79 5.02
CA LYS A 34 1.51 -13.74 6.11
C LYS A 34 1.26 -13.08 7.46
N ASP A 35 1.32 -13.87 8.53
CA ASP A 35 1.37 -13.30 9.87
C ASP A 35 2.57 -12.35 9.99
N ILE A 36 2.40 -11.25 10.72
CA ILE A 36 3.47 -10.25 10.85
C ILE A 36 4.75 -10.85 11.44
N ASN A 37 4.61 -11.85 12.31
CA ASN A 37 5.72 -12.53 12.95
C ASN A 37 6.49 -13.48 12.00
N ASP A 38 5.92 -13.80 10.84
CA ASP A 38 6.59 -14.63 9.84
C ASP A 38 7.63 -13.84 9.01
N TYR A 39 7.57 -12.50 9.05
CA TYR A 39 8.58 -11.66 8.42
C TYR A 39 9.82 -11.54 9.31
N LYS A 40 10.98 -11.88 8.76
CA LYS A 40 12.25 -11.91 9.50
C LYS A 40 12.99 -10.58 9.38
N ASN A 41 13.76 -10.25 10.42
CA ASN A 41 14.66 -9.09 10.46
C ASN A 41 13.94 -7.75 10.23
N GLY A 42 12.79 -7.57 10.88
CA GLY A 42 12.08 -6.29 10.89
C GLY A 42 12.86 -5.21 11.62
N ASP A 43 12.89 -4.02 11.03
CA ASP A 43 13.37 -2.80 11.67
C ASP A 43 12.17 -2.06 12.25
N ILE A 44 12.07 -2.04 13.58
CA ILE A 44 10.94 -1.51 14.35
C ILE A 44 11.34 -0.17 14.95
N SER A 45 10.52 0.84 14.75
CA SER A 45 10.75 2.20 15.27
C SER A 45 9.51 2.73 15.98
N TYR A 46 9.72 3.44 17.08
CA TYR A 46 8.66 4.12 17.84
C TYR A 46 9.12 5.52 18.26
N ASN A 47 8.31 6.53 17.96
CA ASN A 47 8.51 7.92 18.37
C ASN A 47 7.35 8.36 19.27
N PRO A 48 7.53 8.40 20.61
CA PRO A 48 6.48 8.78 21.54
C PRO A 48 6.08 10.26 21.50
N ASN A 49 6.91 11.14 20.94
CA ASN A 49 6.60 12.58 20.86
C ASN A 49 5.58 12.90 19.75
N VAL A 50 5.54 12.06 18.70
CA VAL A 50 4.58 12.14 17.58
C VAL A 50 3.49 11.07 17.68
N PRO A 51 3.44 10.33 18.80
CA PRO A 51 3.08 8.91 18.86
C PRO A 51 3.00 8.20 17.49
N SER A 52 4.15 7.93 16.87
CA SER A 52 4.22 7.17 15.62
C SER A 52 5.06 5.92 15.75
N TYR A 53 4.70 4.89 14.98
CA TYR A 53 5.38 3.61 14.95
C TYR A 53 5.52 3.12 13.51
N SER A 54 6.56 2.34 13.27
CA SER A 54 6.75 1.70 11.96
C SER A 54 7.50 0.39 12.07
N GLU A 55 7.23 -0.48 11.10
CA GLU A 55 7.96 -1.73 10.91
C GLU A 55 8.37 -1.83 9.45
N LYS A 56 9.64 -2.13 9.21
CA LYS A 56 10.21 -2.20 7.86
C LYS A 56 10.86 -3.55 7.62
N TYR A 57 10.49 -4.19 6.52
CA TYR A 57 10.94 -5.52 6.14
C TYR A 57 11.47 -5.54 4.71
N GLN A 58 12.61 -6.18 4.47
CA GLN A 58 13.06 -6.45 3.11
C GLN A 58 12.29 -7.65 2.55
N LEU A 59 11.52 -7.44 1.47
CA LEU A 59 10.84 -8.52 0.79
C LEU A 59 11.71 -9.14 -0.29
N ARG A 60 11.23 -10.27 -0.82
CA ARG A 60 11.80 -10.96 -1.98
C ARG A 60 10.87 -10.78 -3.18
N ASN A 61 11.41 -10.91 -4.40
CA ASN A 61 10.61 -10.81 -5.63
C ASN A 61 9.63 -12.00 -5.82
N ASP A 62 9.81 -13.10 -5.08
CA ASP A 62 8.88 -14.23 -5.06
C ASP A 62 7.76 -14.07 -4.01
N ASP A 63 7.73 -12.97 -3.27
CA ASP A 63 6.61 -12.63 -2.41
C ASP A 63 5.33 -12.41 -3.23
N TYR A 64 4.20 -12.95 -2.74
CA TYR A 64 2.92 -12.91 -3.44
C TYR A 64 2.49 -11.48 -3.78
N ASN A 65 2.61 -10.54 -2.84
CA ASN A 65 2.17 -9.15 -3.07
C ASN A 65 3.08 -8.45 -4.08
N VAL A 66 4.38 -8.72 -4.03
CA VAL A 66 5.34 -8.18 -5.01
C VAL A 66 5.02 -8.67 -6.42
N GLN A 67 4.66 -9.96 -6.58
CA GLN A 67 4.21 -10.50 -7.86
C GLN A 67 2.90 -9.88 -8.34
N GLN A 68 1.92 -9.66 -7.45
CA GLN A 68 0.65 -9.04 -7.81
C GLN A 68 0.82 -7.59 -8.30
N LEU A 69 1.72 -6.81 -7.66
CA LEU A 69 2.05 -5.45 -8.07
C LEU A 69 2.72 -5.44 -9.45
N ARG A 70 3.74 -6.28 -9.65
CA ARG A 70 4.45 -6.38 -10.95
C ARG A 70 3.58 -6.91 -12.08
N LYS A 71 2.52 -7.66 -11.79
CA LYS A 71 1.53 -8.11 -12.78
C LYS A 71 0.60 -6.98 -13.23
N ARG A 72 0.34 -6.00 -12.36
CA ARG A 72 -0.62 -4.90 -12.60
C ARG A 72 0.04 -3.63 -13.09
N TYR A 73 1.28 -3.39 -12.67
CA TYR A 73 2.03 -2.18 -12.96
C TYR A 73 3.35 -2.54 -13.65
N ASP A 74 3.70 -1.78 -14.68
CA ASP A 74 5.03 -1.85 -15.30
C ASP A 74 6.05 -1.14 -14.40
N ILE A 75 6.62 -1.89 -13.46
CA ILE A 75 7.57 -1.38 -12.45
C ILE A 75 8.99 -1.49 -13.04
N PRO A 76 9.66 -0.38 -13.41
CA PRO A 76 10.87 -0.37 -14.25
C PRO A 76 12.15 -0.66 -13.46
N THR A 77 12.09 -1.58 -12.50
CA THR A 77 13.23 -2.00 -11.68
C THR A 77 13.08 -3.46 -11.29
N LYS A 78 14.19 -4.19 -11.26
CA LYS A 78 14.23 -5.61 -10.82
C LYS A 78 14.44 -5.77 -9.32
N GLN A 79 14.65 -4.67 -8.58
CA GLN A 79 14.91 -4.70 -7.14
C GLN A 79 13.68 -5.20 -6.38
N ALA A 80 13.89 -6.02 -5.34
CA ALA A 80 12.83 -6.43 -4.45
C ALA A 80 12.52 -5.27 -3.48
N PRO A 81 11.23 -4.93 -3.26
CA PRO A 81 10.89 -3.78 -2.45
C PRO A 81 11.11 -4.05 -0.96
N LYS A 82 11.20 -2.96 -0.20
CA LYS A 82 10.97 -2.98 1.25
C LYS A 82 9.49 -2.78 1.50
N MET A 83 8.91 -3.59 2.38
CA MET A 83 7.60 -3.33 2.95
C MET A 83 7.76 -2.44 4.18
N LEU A 84 6.98 -1.38 4.24
CA LEU A 84 6.99 -0.43 5.33
C LEU A 84 5.56 -0.25 5.83
N LEU A 85 5.33 -0.64 7.08
CA LEU A 85 4.09 -0.43 7.81
C LEU A 85 4.27 0.80 8.69
N LYS A 86 3.38 1.77 8.59
CA LYS A 86 3.39 2.99 9.40
C LYS A 86 2.07 3.12 10.12
N GLY A 87 2.12 3.59 11.35
CA GLY A 87 0.94 4.05 12.04
C GLY A 87 1.24 5.22 12.96
N ASP A 88 0.20 5.98 13.25
CA ASP A 88 0.21 7.07 14.21
C ASP A 88 -0.96 6.95 15.21
N GLY A 89 -0.89 7.74 16.27
CA GLY A 89 -1.88 7.77 17.33
C GLY A 89 -1.66 6.71 18.41
N ASP A 90 -2.68 6.48 19.24
CA ASP A 90 -2.60 5.50 20.32
C ASP A 90 -2.35 4.09 19.76
N LEU A 91 -1.29 3.44 20.23
CA LEU A 91 -0.93 2.05 19.90
C LEU A 91 -2.07 1.06 20.20
N LYS A 92 -2.91 1.35 21.19
CA LYS A 92 -4.09 0.53 21.52
C LYS A 92 -5.25 0.72 20.54
N GLY A 93 -5.11 1.63 19.58
CA GLY A 93 -6.10 1.97 18.58
C GLY A 93 -7.02 3.08 19.07
N SER A 94 -6.79 4.31 18.60
CA SER A 94 -7.80 5.37 18.64
C SER A 94 -8.58 5.36 17.31
N SER A 95 -9.83 5.83 17.34
CA SER A 95 -10.69 6.00 16.15
C SER A 95 -10.14 7.02 15.13
N VAL A 96 -8.97 7.61 15.39
CA VAL A 96 -8.44 8.79 14.70
C VAL A 96 -7.03 8.55 14.12
N GLY A 97 -6.37 7.44 14.44
CA GLY A 97 -5.02 7.12 13.94
C GLY A 97 -5.02 6.63 12.48
N SER A 98 -3.91 6.86 11.78
CA SER A 98 -3.69 6.33 10.42
C SER A 98 -2.93 5.00 10.46
N LYS A 99 -3.24 4.12 9.50
CA LYS A 99 -2.42 2.94 9.20
C LYS A 99 -2.14 2.89 7.72
N GLU A 100 -0.86 2.95 7.38
CA GLU A 100 -0.38 3.00 6.01
C GLU A 100 0.61 1.87 5.74
N LEU A 101 0.57 1.37 4.51
CA LEU A 101 1.46 0.36 3.99
C LEU A 101 2.13 0.91 2.74
N GLU A 102 3.43 0.67 2.61
CA GLU A 102 4.23 1.07 1.47
C GLU A 102 5.13 -0.07 1.00
N PHE A 103 5.23 -0.26 -0.32
CA PHE A 103 6.25 -1.10 -0.96
C PHE A 103 7.23 -0.19 -1.70
N THR A 104 8.41 0.01 -1.13
CA THR A 104 9.45 0.89 -1.67
C THR A 104 10.43 0.07 -2.51
N PHE A 105 10.40 0.21 -3.84
CA PHE A 105 11.30 -0.50 -4.75
C PHE A 105 12.64 0.21 -4.93
N VAL A 106 12.60 1.55 -5.05
CA VAL A 106 13.78 2.41 -5.15
C VAL A 106 13.48 3.67 -4.35
N GLU A 107 14.43 4.09 -3.51
CA GLU A 107 14.37 5.35 -2.77
C GLU A 107 15.77 5.96 -2.74
N ASN A 108 15.96 7.05 -3.49
CA ASN A 108 17.19 7.84 -3.47
C ASN A 108 16.92 9.27 -3.98
N LYS A 109 17.96 10.13 -3.98
CA LYS A 109 17.83 11.54 -4.38
C LYS A 109 17.42 11.75 -5.84
N LYS A 110 17.57 10.75 -6.71
CA LYS A 110 17.33 10.85 -8.17
C LYS A 110 16.06 10.12 -8.61
N GLU A 111 15.69 9.05 -7.92
CA GLU A 111 14.61 8.14 -8.31
C GLU A 111 13.88 7.62 -7.08
N ASN A 112 12.55 7.63 -7.14
CA ASN A 112 11.68 7.07 -6.12
C ASN A 112 10.58 6.27 -6.82
N ILE A 113 10.53 4.97 -6.56
CA ILE A 113 9.53 4.04 -7.09
C ILE A 113 8.93 3.31 -5.90
N TYR A 114 7.67 3.60 -5.59
CA TYR A 114 6.96 2.98 -4.49
C TYR A 114 5.47 2.80 -4.81
N PHE A 115 4.83 1.91 -4.07
CA PHE A 115 3.38 1.73 -4.05
C PHE A 115 2.90 1.94 -2.62
N SER A 116 1.80 2.65 -2.41
CA SER A 116 1.22 2.91 -1.09
C SER A 116 -0.26 2.55 -1.04
N ASP A 117 -0.72 2.01 0.09
CA ASP A 117 -2.12 1.72 0.36
C ASP A 117 -2.47 2.06 1.82
N SER A 118 -3.73 2.43 2.05
CA SER A 118 -4.25 2.69 3.38
C SER A 118 -5.73 2.36 3.45
N ILE A 119 -6.18 1.83 4.58
CA ILE A 119 -7.59 1.56 4.85
C ILE A 119 -7.90 2.12 6.22
N ASN A 120 -8.62 3.23 6.23
CA ASN A 120 -8.90 3.98 7.45
C ASN A 120 -10.40 4.01 7.71
N PHE A 121 -10.80 3.65 8.93
CA PHE A 121 -12.17 3.84 9.39
C PHE A 121 -12.27 5.25 10.00
N LYS A 122 -13.15 6.09 9.44
CA LYS A 122 -13.32 7.49 9.86
C LYS A 122 -14.78 7.78 10.18
N PRO A 123 -15.07 8.77 11.06
CA PRO A 123 -16.43 9.26 11.26
C PRO A 123 -17.05 9.74 9.94
N THR A 124 -18.36 9.54 9.79
CA THR A 124 -19.12 10.07 8.65
C THR A 124 -19.25 11.59 8.77
N GLU A 125 -19.13 12.29 7.65
CA GLU A 125 -19.38 13.73 7.51
C GLU A 125 -20.87 14.08 7.61
#